data_AF-A0A6G1R2M2-F1
#
_entry.id   AF-A0A6G1R2M2-F1
#
_cell.length_a   1.000
_cell.length_b   1.000
_cell.length_c   1.000
_cell.angle_alpha   90.00
_cell.angle_beta   90.00
_cell.angle_gamma   90.00
#
_symmetry.space_group_name_H-M   'P 1'
#
loop_
_entity.id
_entity.type
_entity.pdbx_description
1 polymer ?
#
loop_
_entity_poly.entity_id
_entity_poly.type
_entity_poly.pdbx_seq_one_letter_code
_entity_poly.pdbx_strand_id
1 'polypeptide(L)'
;QDHQKMCYSALVLAMMFSMGEPLPYHHYEHLNSQFVQFLLDVIEDGLPSDTTDQLPDLFVNVLLAFNLHIPVPEHSVIMTTISKHSNVKTFTEKLLLLLNRGDDPVCIFKHQPQPPHSVLKFLQDIFASKDTASIFYHTDMMVLIDILVRQIADLSPGDKLRMEYLSLMHAIIRSTPYLQ
;
A
#
# COMPACT_ATOMS: atom_id res chain seq x y z
N GLN A 1 -8.94 -8.73 -24.07
CA GLN A 1 -9.27 -7.28 -24.03
C GLN A 1 -7.96 -6.51 -23.99
N ASP A 2 -7.96 -5.23 -24.35
CA ASP A 2 -6.77 -4.42 -24.61
C ASP A 2 -5.92 -4.21 -23.34
N HIS A 3 -4.94 -5.10 -23.11
CA HIS A 3 -4.02 -5.08 -21.98
C HIS A 3 -3.26 -3.75 -21.87
N GLN A 4 -2.88 -3.18 -23.02
CA GLN A 4 -2.21 -1.88 -23.07
C GLN A 4 -3.11 -0.78 -22.52
N LYS A 5 -4.37 -0.73 -22.94
CA LYS A 5 -5.35 0.23 -22.38
C LYS A 5 -5.49 0.07 -20.87
N MET A 6 -5.51 -1.16 -20.35
CA MET A 6 -5.64 -1.41 -18.91
C MET A 6 -4.44 -0.88 -18.13
N CYS A 7 -3.22 -1.11 -18.63
CA CYS A 7 -1.99 -0.58 -18.03
C CYS A 7 -1.99 0.95 -17.98
N TYR A 8 -2.30 1.62 -19.10
CA TYR A 8 -2.39 3.09 -19.12
C TYR A 8 -3.51 3.62 -18.23
N SER A 9 -4.64 2.91 -18.13
CA SER A 9 -5.73 3.31 -17.24
C SER A 9 -5.30 3.23 -15.77
N ALA A 10 -4.58 2.18 -15.38
CA ALA A 10 -4.01 2.04 -14.04
C ALA A 10 -3.02 3.18 -13.74
N LEU A 11 -2.12 3.46 -14.69
CA LEU A 11 -1.13 4.51 -14.55
C LEU A 11 -1.77 5.90 -14.35
N VAL A 12 -2.74 6.26 -15.20
CA VAL A 12 -3.45 7.54 -15.08
C VAL A 12 -4.23 7.62 -13.77
N LEU A 13 -4.85 6.52 -13.33
CA LEU A 13 -5.57 6.48 -12.07
C LEU A 13 -4.64 6.69 -10.87
N ALA A 14 -3.47 6.05 -10.85
CA ALA A 14 -2.44 6.28 -9.84
C ALA A 14 -1.93 7.73 -9.86
N MET A 15 -1.73 8.31 -11.06
CA MET A 15 -1.36 9.72 -11.20
C MET A 15 -2.43 10.67 -10.62
N MET A 16 -3.71 10.41 -10.87
CA MET A 16 -4.81 11.24 -10.36
C MET A 16 -4.90 11.21 -8.82
N PHE A 17 -4.66 10.06 -8.20
CA PHE A 17 -4.70 9.93 -6.73
C PHE A 17 -3.39 10.30 -6.05
N SER A 18 -2.31 10.49 -6.80
CA SER A 18 -0.96 10.68 -6.25
C SER A 18 -0.80 11.85 -5.30
N MET A 19 -1.65 12.88 -5.38
CA MET A 19 -1.60 14.05 -4.49
C MET A 19 -2.33 13.85 -3.15
N GLY A 20 -3.05 12.74 -2.97
CA GLY A 20 -3.75 12.46 -1.72
C GLY A 20 -4.88 13.45 -1.39
N GLU A 21 -5.48 14.07 -2.41
CA GLU A 21 -6.60 15.00 -2.22
C GLU A 21 -7.95 14.25 -2.11
N PRO A 22 -8.90 14.72 -1.28
CA PRO A 22 -10.19 14.06 -1.13
C PRO A 22 -11.00 14.00 -2.43
N LEU A 23 -11.65 12.85 -2.66
CA LEU A 23 -12.52 12.65 -3.80
C LEU A 23 -13.99 12.98 -3.47
N PRO A 24 -14.76 13.52 -4.44
CA PRO A 24 -16.21 13.59 -4.34
C PRO A 24 -16.86 12.23 -4.01
N TYR A 25 -17.88 12.23 -3.13
CA TYR A 25 -18.48 11.00 -2.58
C TYR A 25 -19.04 10.03 -3.62
N HIS A 26 -19.60 10.53 -4.73
CA HIS A 26 -20.16 9.68 -5.78
C HIS A 26 -19.11 8.81 -6.48
N HIS A 27 -17.83 9.16 -6.44
CA HIS A 27 -16.79 8.30 -7.00
C HIS A 27 -16.66 6.99 -6.25
N TYR A 28 -16.97 6.94 -4.95
CA TYR A 28 -16.97 5.70 -4.17
C TYR A 28 -18.10 4.74 -4.53
N GLU A 29 -19.08 5.14 -5.36
CA GLU A 29 -20.03 4.19 -5.94
C GLU A 29 -19.33 3.21 -6.88
N HIS A 30 -18.25 3.66 -7.55
CA HIS A 30 -17.42 2.85 -8.43
C HIS A 30 -16.11 2.40 -7.77
N LEU A 31 -15.50 3.27 -6.96
CA LEU A 31 -14.28 3.00 -6.19
C LEU A 31 -14.62 2.32 -4.84
N ASN A 32 -15.36 1.22 -4.92
CA ASN A 32 -15.88 0.49 -3.77
C ASN A 32 -15.08 -0.80 -3.49
N SER A 33 -15.55 -1.64 -2.55
CA SER A 33 -14.88 -2.91 -2.23
C SER A 33 -14.74 -3.87 -3.41
N GLN A 34 -15.67 -3.87 -4.38
CA GLN A 34 -15.55 -4.71 -5.58
C GLN A 34 -14.40 -4.24 -6.47
N PHE A 35 -14.19 -2.92 -6.56
CA PHE A 35 -13.05 -2.37 -7.28
C PHE A 35 -11.73 -2.72 -6.59
N VAL A 36 -11.64 -2.54 -5.27
CA VAL A 36 -10.45 -2.95 -4.51
C VAL A 36 -10.18 -4.46 -4.67
N GLN A 37 -11.22 -5.28 -4.57
CA GLN A 37 -11.09 -6.73 -4.73
C GLN A 37 -10.59 -7.09 -6.13
N PHE A 38 -11.12 -6.46 -7.18
CA PHE A 38 -10.64 -6.65 -8.53
C PHE A 38 -9.15 -6.34 -8.68
N LEU A 39 -8.66 -5.26 -8.05
CA LEU A 39 -7.23 -4.93 -8.06
C LEU A 39 -6.41 -6.00 -7.36
N LEU A 40 -6.87 -6.46 -6.18
CA LEU A 40 -6.19 -7.52 -5.40
C LEU A 40 -6.16 -8.84 -6.16
N ASP A 41 -7.28 -9.27 -6.77
CA ASP A 41 -7.37 -10.51 -7.56
C ASP A 41 -6.35 -10.50 -8.70
N VAL A 42 -6.21 -9.38 -9.41
CA VAL A 42 -5.22 -9.26 -10.49
C VAL A 42 -3.78 -9.19 -9.97
N ILE A 43 -3.55 -8.65 -8.77
CA ILE A 43 -2.23 -8.67 -8.14
C ILE A 43 -1.81 -10.08 -7.77
N GLU A 44 -2.74 -10.90 -7.26
CA GLU A 44 -2.47 -12.26 -6.81
C GLU A 44 -2.43 -13.28 -7.96
N ASP A 45 -3.41 -13.25 -8.85
CA ASP A 45 -3.60 -14.28 -9.87
C ASP A 45 -3.07 -13.86 -11.24
N GLY A 46 -2.78 -12.56 -11.43
CA GLY A 46 -2.42 -12.00 -12.72
C GLY A 46 -3.58 -12.02 -13.72
N LEU A 47 -3.28 -11.71 -14.98
CA LEU A 47 -4.20 -11.91 -16.10
C LEU A 47 -3.50 -12.70 -17.19
N PRO A 48 -4.17 -13.69 -17.83
CA PRO A 48 -3.58 -14.43 -18.95
C PRO A 48 -3.16 -13.53 -20.14
N SER A 49 -3.73 -12.34 -20.24
CA SER A 49 -3.38 -11.34 -21.27
C SER A 49 -2.16 -10.48 -20.92
N ASP A 50 -1.69 -10.50 -19.68
CA ASP A 50 -0.48 -9.80 -19.25
C ASP A 50 0.72 -10.75 -19.34
N THR A 51 1.40 -10.75 -20.49
CA THR A 51 2.60 -11.56 -20.68
C THR A 51 3.85 -10.95 -20.06
N THR A 52 3.73 -9.74 -19.51
CA THR A 52 4.86 -8.94 -19.01
C THR A 52 4.88 -8.81 -17.49
N ASP A 53 3.85 -9.31 -16.81
CA ASP A 53 3.60 -9.18 -15.37
C ASP A 53 3.70 -7.73 -14.86
N GLN A 54 3.39 -6.75 -15.71
CA GLN A 54 3.46 -5.32 -15.38
C GLN A 54 2.21 -4.83 -14.64
N LEU A 55 1.06 -5.43 -14.92
CA LEU A 55 -0.22 -4.98 -14.39
C LEU A 55 -0.34 -5.14 -12.87
N PRO A 56 0.15 -6.24 -12.25
CA PRO A 56 0.19 -6.35 -10.79
C PRO A 56 0.91 -5.17 -10.12
N ASP A 57 2.07 -4.75 -10.65
CA ASP A 57 2.82 -3.62 -10.08
C ASP A 57 2.07 -2.29 -10.24
N LEU A 58 1.42 -2.09 -11.38
CA LEU A 58 0.59 -0.91 -11.61
C LEU A 58 -0.61 -0.87 -10.66
N PHE A 59 -1.24 -2.00 -10.37
CA PHE A 59 -2.38 -2.08 -9.44
C PHE A 59 -1.95 -1.92 -7.98
N VAL A 60 -0.76 -2.38 -7.59
CA VAL A 60 -0.16 -2.01 -6.30
C VAL A 60 -0.05 -0.48 -6.19
N ASN A 61 0.46 0.19 -7.24
CA ASN A 61 0.59 1.65 -7.24
C ASN A 61 -0.77 2.35 -7.16
N VAL A 62 -1.81 1.82 -7.82
CA VAL A 62 -3.18 2.34 -7.70
C VAL A 62 -3.69 2.23 -6.27
N LEU A 63 -3.51 1.08 -5.59
CA LEU A 63 -3.93 0.91 -4.20
C LEU A 63 -3.18 1.85 -3.25
N LEU A 64 -1.87 1.99 -3.43
CA LEU A 64 -1.05 2.92 -2.65
C LEU A 64 -1.53 4.37 -2.82
N ALA A 65 -1.75 4.79 -4.07
CA ALA A 65 -2.19 6.14 -4.39
C ALA A 65 -3.62 6.40 -3.89
N PHE A 66 -4.55 5.46 -4.11
CA PHE A 66 -5.93 5.57 -3.65
C PHE A 66 -6.05 5.61 -2.12
N ASN A 67 -5.09 5.05 -1.40
CA ASN A 67 -5.10 5.12 0.06
C ASN A 67 -4.64 6.48 0.61
N LEU A 68 -3.87 7.28 -0.15
CA LEU A 68 -3.22 8.50 0.35
C LEU A 68 -4.20 9.51 0.97
N HIS A 69 -5.37 9.71 0.35
CA HIS A 69 -6.33 10.72 0.80
C HIS A 69 -7.25 10.26 1.94
N ILE A 70 -7.11 9.01 2.41
CA ILE A 70 -7.97 8.44 3.46
C ILE A 70 -7.32 8.67 4.83
N PRO A 71 -7.85 9.56 5.68
CA PRO A 71 -7.18 9.92 6.94
C PRO A 71 -7.42 8.92 8.09
N VAL A 72 -8.48 8.12 8.02
CA VAL A 72 -8.92 7.21 9.09
C VAL A 72 -8.97 5.78 8.52
N PRO A 73 -8.06 4.88 8.93
CA PRO A 73 -7.97 3.52 8.39
C PRO A 73 -9.26 2.72 8.52
N GLU A 74 -10.02 2.91 9.61
CA GLU A 74 -11.29 2.21 9.87
C GLU A 74 -12.38 2.56 8.85
N HIS A 75 -12.27 3.72 8.18
CA HIS A 75 -13.17 4.15 7.11
C HIS A 75 -12.61 3.83 5.72
N SER A 76 -11.41 3.25 5.63
CA SER A 76 -10.81 2.89 4.36
C SER A 76 -11.55 1.70 3.76
N VAL A 77 -12.12 1.91 2.58
CA VAL A 77 -12.67 0.82 1.77
C VAL A 77 -11.60 -0.21 1.43
N ILE A 78 -10.34 0.20 1.32
CA ILE A 78 -9.20 -0.69 1.08
C ILE A 78 -9.00 -1.58 2.30
N MET A 79 -8.82 -1.00 3.50
CA MET A 79 -8.58 -1.77 4.73
C MET A 79 -9.76 -2.68 5.08
N THR A 80 -11.00 -2.20 4.88
CA THR A 80 -12.22 -3.00 5.08
C THR A 80 -12.33 -4.18 4.10
N THR A 81 -11.78 -4.05 2.90
CA THR A 81 -11.75 -5.13 1.92
C THR A 81 -10.63 -6.11 2.28
N ILE A 82 -9.41 -5.62 2.51
CA ILE A 82 -8.26 -6.44 2.92
C ILE A 82 -8.57 -7.30 4.15
N SER A 83 -9.24 -6.76 5.17
CA SER A 83 -9.58 -7.52 6.39
C SER A 83 -10.52 -8.71 6.17
N LYS A 84 -11.23 -8.77 5.04
CA LYS A 84 -12.17 -9.84 4.70
C LYS A 84 -11.57 -10.91 3.79
N HIS A 85 -10.40 -10.66 3.20
CA HIS A 85 -9.82 -11.50 2.16
C HIS A 85 -8.46 -12.06 2.60
N SER A 86 -8.33 -13.39 2.60
CA SER A 86 -7.15 -14.10 3.10
C SER A 86 -6.08 -14.39 2.05
N ASN A 87 -6.36 -14.13 0.76
CA ASN A 87 -5.39 -14.33 -0.32
C ASN A 87 -4.85 -12.98 -0.78
N VAL A 88 -3.81 -12.49 -0.09
CA VAL A 88 -3.10 -11.23 -0.42
C VAL A 88 -1.58 -11.39 -0.31
N LYS A 89 -1.09 -12.60 -0.59
CA LYS A 89 0.31 -12.97 -0.37
C LYS A 89 1.26 -12.22 -1.31
N THR A 90 0.95 -12.21 -2.60
CA THR A 90 1.76 -11.52 -3.62
C THR A 90 1.77 -10.01 -3.36
N PHE A 91 0.64 -9.47 -2.91
CA PHE A 91 0.51 -8.09 -2.50
C PHE A 91 1.43 -7.74 -1.32
N THR A 92 1.43 -8.53 -0.24
CA THR A 92 2.30 -8.28 0.92
C THR A 92 3.78 -8.42 0.55
N GLU A 93 4.16 -9.40 -0.25
CA GLU A 93 5.53 -9.56 -0.77
C GLU A 93 5.97 -8.32 -1.57
N LYS A 94 5.11 -7.80 -2.46
CA LYS A 94 5.39 -6.57 -3.22
C LYS A 94 5.53 -5.34 -2.32
N LEU A 95 4.71 -5.21 -1.27
CA LEU A 95 4.86 -4.13 -0.29
C LEU A 95 6.22 -4.19 0.43
N LEU A 96 6.68 -5.39 0.81
CA LEU A 96 8.00 -5.57 1.43
C LEU A 96 9.13 -5.21 0.47
N LEU A 97 9.03 -5.59 -0.81
CA LEU A 97 10.01 -5.22 -1.83
C LEU A 97 10.10 -3.70 -2.02
N LEU A 98 8.95 -3.01 -2.06
CA LEU A 98 8.91 -1.54 -2.15
C LEU A 98 9.52 -0.88 -0.91
N LEU A 99 9.15 -1.35 0.29
CA LEU A 99 9.72 -0.84 1.54
C LEU A 99 11.23 -1.06 1.62
N ASN A 100 11.71 -2.22 1.17
CA ASN A 100 13.14 -2.53 1.17
C ASN A 100 13.94 -1.62 0.22
N ARG A 101 13.36 -1.24 -0.92
CA ARG A 101 13.96 -0.26 -1.85
C ARG A 101 13.96 1.16 -1.28
N GLY A 102 12.93 1.51 -0.49
CA GLY A 102 12.80 2.82 0.15
C GLY A 102 12.32 3.94 -0.80
N ASP A 103 12.00 3.60 -2.04
CA ASP A 103 11.42 4.52 -3.03
C ASP A 103 9.89 4.54 -2.92
N ASP A 104 9.29 5.70 -3.16
CA ASP A 104 7.83 5.85 -3.25
C ASP A 104 7.37 5.78 -4.73
N PRO A 105 6.69 4.69 -5.16
CA PRO A 105 6.26 4.54 -6.55
C PRO A 105 5.10 5.48 -6.93
N VAL A 106 4.43 6.11 -5.95
CA VAL A 106 3.33 7.05 -6.17
C VAL A 106 3.83 8.49 -6.30
N CYS A 107 5.04 8.79 -5.83
CA CYS A 107 5.68 10.10 -5.95
C CYS A 107 6.21 10.35 -7.38
N ILE A 108 5.29 10.42 -8.35
CA ILE A 108 5.60 10.60 -9.79
C ILE A 108 5.89 12.07 -10.10
N PHE A 109 5.22 12.99 -9.42
CA PHE A 109 5.29 14.43 -9.68
C PHE A 109 5.97 15.22 -8.55
N LYS A 110 6.63 16.33 -8.91
CA LYS A 110 7.30 17.24 -7.96
C LYS A 110 6.39 18.39 -7.48
N HIS A 111 5.07 18.18 -7.48
CA HIS A 111 4.09 19.18 -7.04
C HIS A 111 4.20 19.45 -5.54
N GLN A 112 3.68 20.59 -5.08
CA GLN A 112 3.70 20.97 -3.67
C GLN A 112 2.27 21.27 -3.19
N PRO A 113 1.90 20.93 -1.95
CA PRO A 113 2.71 20.20 -0.97
C PRO A 113 2.95 18.74 -1.37
N GLN A 114 4.08 18.17 -0.95
CA GLN A 114 4.35 16.74 -1.15
C GLN A 114 3.50 15.89 -0.19
N PRO A 115 2.80 14.86 -0.69
CA PRO A 115 2.04 13.94 0.14
C PRO A 115 2.97 13.07 1.02
N PRO A 116 2.44 12.38 2.05
CA PRO A 116 3.19 11.38 2.80
C PRO A 116 3.69 10.25 1.90
N HIS A 117 4.75 9.57 2.34
CA HIS A 117 5.28 8.41 1.61
C HIS A 117 4.22 7.29 1.55
N SER A 118 3.78 6.93 0.34
CA SER A 118 2.60 6.09 0.12
C SER A 118 2.73 4.70 0.75
N VAL A 119 3.87 4.03 0.58
CA VAL A 119 4.15 2.70 1.16
C VAL A 119 4.12 2.73 2.68
N LEU A 120 4.80 3.70 3.31
CA LEU A 120 4.83 3.83 4.77
C LEU A 120 3.44 4.13 5.33
N LYS A 121 2.71 5.07 4.71
CA LYS A 121 1.33 5.39 5.08
C LYS A 121 0.43 4.16 4.96
N PHE A 122 0.53 3.42 3.86
CA PHE A 122 -0.28 2.21 3.63
C PHE A 122 0.00 1.13 4.68
N LEU A 123 1.27 0.89 5.01
CA LEU A 123 1.64 -0.08 6.04
C LEU A 123 1.17 0.39 7.43
N GLN A 124 1.27 1.68 7.76
CA GLN A 124 0.75 2.20 9.02
C GLN A 124 -0.77 1.94 9.14
N ASP A 125 -1.52 2.10 8.06
CA ASP A 125 -2.95 1.78 8.03
C ASP A 125 -3.23 0.27 8.17
N ILE A 126 -2.42 -0.59 7.52
CA ILE A 126 -2.54 -2.05 7.70
C ILE A 126 -2.35 -2.41 9.19
N PHE A 127 -1.35 -1.83 9.86
CA PHE A 127 -1.06 -2.11 11.27
C PHE A 127 -1.89 -1.28 12.25
N ALA A 128 -2.91 -0.55 11.77
CA ALA A 128 -3.86 0.15 12.64
C ALA A 128 -4.85 -0.82 13.32
N SER A 129 -5.12 -1.99 12.71
CA SER A 129 -5.98 -3.05 13.26
C SER A 129 -5.31 -4.42 13.20
N LYS A 130 -5.67 -5.30 14.13
CA LYS A 130 -5.22 -6.70 14.14
C LYS A 130 -5.75 -7.48 12.94
N ASP A 131 -6.96 -7.15 12.48
CA ASP A 131 -7.61 -7.85 11.38
C ASP A 131 -6.83 -7.64 10.07
N THR A 132 -6.46 -6.39 9.77
CA THR A 132 -5.63 -6.07 8.61
C THR A 132 -4.17 -6.48 8.80
N ALA A 133 -3.60 -6.40 10.01
CA ALA A 133 -2.25 -6.87 10.28
C ALA A 133 -2.09 -8.39 10.05
N SER A 134 -3.17 -9.16 10.18
CA SER A 134 -3.16 -10.62 10.02
C SER A 134 -2.83 -11.12 8.62
N ILE A 135 -2.81 -10.22 7.62
CA ILE A 135 -2.42 -10.56 6.24
C ILE A 135 -0.93 -10.88 6.10
N PHE A 136 -0.09 -10.39 7.02
CA PHE A 136 1.32 -10.70 7.03
C PHE A 136 1.56 -12.01 7.77
N TYR A 137 2.17 -12.98 7.09
CA TYR A 137 2.62 -14.20 7.75
C TYR A 137 3.81 -13.92 8.66
N HIS A 138 4.09 -14.85 9.58
CA HIS A 138 5.19 -14.70 10.54
C HIS A 138 6.54 -14.42 9.87
N THR A 139 6.85 -15.12 8.77
CA THR A 139 8.09 -14.90 8.01
C THR A 139 8.15 -13.50 7.41
N ASP A 140 7.04 -13.02 6.84
CA ASP A 140 6.94 -11.68 6.24
C ASP A 140 7.07 -10.59 7.31
N MET A 141 6.53 -10.83 8.50
CA MET A 141 6.69 -9.95 9.66
C MET A 141 8.14 -9.82 10.09
N MET A 142 8.91 -10.92 10.11
CA MET A 142 10.34 -10.87 10.44
C MET A 142 11.11 -10.04 9.42
N VAL A 143 10.85 -10.24 8.12
CA VAL A 143 11.46 -9.46 7.04
C VAL A 143 11.09 -7.97 7.17
N LEU A 144 9.83 -7.67 7.44
CA LEU A 144 9.36 -6.31 7.68
C LEU A 144 10.13 -5.65 8.82
N ILE A 145 10.19 -6.29 9.98
CA ILE A 145 10.87 -5.77 11.17
C ILE A 145 12.36 -5.52 10.89
N ASP A 146 13.04 -6.45 10.21
CA ASP A 146 14.44 -6.30 9.82
C ASP A 146 14.66 -5.06 8.93
N ILE A 147 13.78 -4.85 7.96
CA ILE A 147 13.83 -3.65 7.10
C ILE A 147 13.64 -2.39 7.94
N LEU A 148 12.63 -2.35 8.83
CA LEU A 148 12.34 -1.17 9.64
C LEU A 148 13.49 -0.81 10.58
N VAL A 149 14.03 -1.79 11.30
CA VAL A 149 15.15 -1.59 12.24
C VAL A 149 16.37 -1.05 11.49
N ARG A 150 16.69 -1.64 10.33
CA ARG A 150 17.77 -1.17 9.46
C ARG A 150 17.55 0.26 9.01
N GLN A 151 16.38 0.59 8.47
CA GLN A 151 16.07 1.95 7.99
C GLN A 151 16.13 2.98 9.13
N ILE A 152 15.61 2.67 10.32
CA ILE A 152 15.67 3.57 11.48
C ILE A 152 17.13 3.87 11.87
N ALA A 153 17.97 2.84 11.90
CA ALA A 153 19.39 2.94 12.25
C ALA A 153 20.20 3.72 11.20
N ASP A 154 19.97 3.45 9.91
CA ASP A 154 20.74 4.00 8.79
C ASP A 154 20.42 5.48 8.51
N LEU A 155 19.18 5.93 8.78
CA LEU A 155 18.79 7.33 8.53
C LEU A 155 19.59 8.32 9.38
N SER A 156 19.69 9.58 8.96
CA SER A 156 20.37 10.61 9.77
C SER A 156 19.42 11.26 10.79
N PRO A 157 19.93 11.78 11.92
CA PRO A 157 19.13 12.64 12.79
C PRO A 157 18.53 13.82 12.02
N GLY A 158 17.21 14.04 12.16
CA GLY A 158 16.48 15.10 11.45
C GLY A 158 15.86 14.67 10.12
N ASP A 159 16.11 13.44 9.64
CA ASP A 159 15.39 12.91 8.49
C ASP A 159 13.90 12.71 8.84
N LYS A 160 13.01 13.25 8.00
CA LYS A 160 11.56 13.19 8.20
C LYS A 160 11.04 11.76 8.14
N LEU A 161 11.63 10.91 7.29
CA LEU A 161 11.19 9.52 7.14
C LEU A 161 11.43 8.69 8.38
N ARG A 162 12.43 9.04 9.21
CA ARG A 162 12.71 8.30 10.44
C ARG A 162 11.50 8.27 11.38
N MET A 163 10.73 9.36 11.44
CA MET A 163 9.50 9.39 12.24
C MET A 163 8.43 8.46 11.69
N GLU A 164 8.31 8.33 10.37
CA GLU A 164 7.36 7.43 9.71
C GLU A 164 7.69 5.95 9.98
N TYR A 165 8.98 5.59 9.91
CA TYR A 165 9.44 4.24 10.26
C TYR A 165 9.21 3.91 11.73
N LEU A 166 9.46 4.86 12.64
CA LEU A 166 9.19 4.70 14.07
C LEU A 166 7.69 4.55 14.36
N SER A 167 6.85 5.36 13.71
CA SER A 167 5.39 5.25 13.82
C SER A 167 4.89 3.88 13.34
N LEU A 168 5.44 3.37 12.23
CA LEU A 168 5.13 2.04 11.72
C LEU A 168 5.57 0.93 12.68
N MET A 169 6.79 1.00 13.24
CA MET A 169 7.23 0.03 14.24
C MET A 169 6.33 0.04 15.48
N HIS A 170 5.90 1.22 15.92
CA HIS A 170 4.95 1.33 17.03
C HIS A 170 3.59 0.71 16.70
N ALA A 171 3.07 0.90 15.47
CA ALA A 171 1.84 0.28 15.02
C ALA A 171 1.93 -1.25 15.01
N ILE A 172 3.06 -1.81 14.54
CA ILE A 172 3.34 -3.26 14.56
C ILE A 172 3.31 -3.82 15.98
N ILE A 173 3.99 -3.17 16.93
CA ILE A 173 4.01 -3.62 18.35
C ILE A 173 2.60 -3.66 18.94
N ARG A 174 1.72 -2.72 18.54
CA ARG A 174 0.34 -2.64 19.06
C ARG A 174 -0.62 -3.65 18.44
N SER A 175 -0.41 -4.01 17.17
CA SER A 175 -1.35 -4.82 16.38
C SER A 175 -0.92 -6.27 16.21
N THR A 176 0.32 -6.63 16.57
CA THR A 176 0.88 -7.98 16.40
C THR A 176 1.41 -8.54 17.73
N PRO A 177 1.60 -9.87 17.86
CA PRO A 177 2.20 -10.48 19.04
C PRO A 177 3.73 -10.30 19.10
N TYR A 178 4.24 -9.10 18.82
CA TYR A 178 5.69 -8.81 18.73
C TYR A 178 6.50 -9.20 19.99
N LEU A 179 5.88 -9.18 21.17
CA LEU A 179 6.54 -9.49 22.46
C LEU A 179 6.44 -10.98 22.87
N GLN A 180 5.79 -11.82 22.05
CA GLN A 180 5.66 -13.26 22.30
C GLN A 180 6.69 -14.04 21.49
#